data_AF-A0A9X6AFV2-F1
#
_entry.id   AF-A0A9X6AFV2-F1
#
_cell.length_a   1.000
_cell.length_b   1.000
_cell.length_c   1.000
_cell.angle_alpha   90.00
_cell.angle_beta   90.00
_cell.angle_gamma   90.00
#
_symmetry.space_group_name_H-M   'P 1'
#
loop_
_entity.id
_entity.type
_entity.pdbx_description
1 polymer ?
#
loop_
_entity_poly.entity_id
_entity_poly.type
_entity_poly.pdbx_seq_one_letter_code
_entity_poly.pdbx_strand_id
1 'polypeptide(L)' 'DLVDDVPAAQLKNVKKDLGGRYINTPAGIIQTVAFPFYDQAWDKSGMENVRKGLSMAINRDQITSTIFHKTRTPASDWTS' A
#
# COMPACT_ATOMS: atom_id res chain seq x y z
N ASP A 1 -27.00 1.53 3.67
CA ASP A 1 -25.94 2.53 3.53
C ASP A 1 -24.60 1.86 3.81
N LEU A 2 -23.57 2.15 3.04
CA LEU A 2 -22.30 1.41 2.98
C LEU A 2 -21.14 2.37 2.72
N VAL A 3 -20.00 2.12 3.37
CA VAL A 3 -18.71 2.71 3.02
C VAL A 3 -17.73 1.58 2.72
N ASP A 4 -17.01 1.69 1.62
CA ASP A 4 -16.08 0.69 1.09
C ASP A 4 -14.64 0.89 1.60
N ASP A 5 -14.30 2.09 2.06
CA ASP A 5 -13.00 2.40 2.65
C ASP A 5 -13.06 3.07 4.03
N VAL A 6 -12.20 2.60 4.93
CA VAL A 6 -12.00 3.21 6.25
C VAL A 6 -10.68 3.98 6.23
N PRO A 7 -10.66 5.29 6.59
CA PRO A 7 -9.43 6.07 6.61
C PRO A 7 -8.38 5.44 7.53
N ALA A 8 -7.11 5.43 7.10
CA ALA A 8 -6.01 4.77 7.83
C ALA A 8 -5.92 5.22 9.30
N ALA A 9 -6.13 6.51 9.58
CA ALA A 9 -6.12 7.07 10.94
C ALA A 9 -7.20 6.50 11.87
N GLN A 10 -8.28 5.94 11.32
CA GLN A 10 -9.42 5.37 12.06
C GLN A 10 -9.34 3.84 12.19
N LEU A 11 -8.42 3.17 11.48
CA LEU A 11 -8.32 1.70 11.51
C LEU A 11 -8.04 1.15 12.92
N LYS A 12 -7.39 1.92 13.80
CA LYS A 12 -7.20 1.54 15.21
C LYS A 12 -8.52 1.43 16.01
N ASN A 13 -9.57 2.15 15.60
CA ASN A 13 -10.85 2.20 16.31
C ASN A 13 -11.94 1.35 15.65
N VAL A 14 -11.76 0.98 14.38
CA VAL A 14 -12.83 0.42 13.52
C VAL A 14 -13.58 -0.77 14.13
N LYS A 15 -12.87 -1.68 14.81
CA LYS A 15 -13.50 -2.85 15.46
C LYS A 15 -14.44 -2.44 16.59
N LYS A 16 -14.07 -1.42 17.37
CA LYS A 16 -14.88 -0.89 18.47
C LYS A 16 -16.08 -0.12 17.94
N ASP A 17 -15.87 0.72 16.93
CA ASP A 17 -16.88 1.67 16.47
C ASP A 17 -17.93 1.02 15.56
N LEU A 18 -17.53 0.01 14.77
CA LEU A 18 -18.41 -0.65 13.81
C LEU A 18 -18.92 -2.03 14.28
N GLY A 19 -18.27 -2.63 15.27
CA GLY A 19 -18.66 -3.95 15.81
C GLY A 19 -18.75 -5.02 14.71
N GLY A 20 -19.83 -5.79 14.70
CA GLY A 20 -20.08 -6.86 13.71
C GLY A 20 -20.34 -6.39 12.28
N ARG A 21 -20.27 -5.08 12.01
CA ARG A 21 -20.46 -4.50 10.66
C ARG A 21 -19.15 -4.23 9.94
N TYR A 22 -18.01 -4.44 10.59
CA TYR A 22 -16.70 -4.31 9.95
C TYR A 22 -16.28 -5.63 9.32
N ILE A 23 -16.05 -5.61 8.00
CA ILE A 23 -15.56 -6.74 7.23
C ILE A 23 -14.21 -6.34 6.64
N ASN A 24 -13.19 -7.17 6.88
CA ASN A 24 -11.87 -7.03 6.26
C ASN A 24 -11.50 -8.35 5.59
N THR A 25 -11.67 -8.40 4.28
CA THR A 25 -11.43 -9.58 3.45
C THR A 25 -10.42 -9.24 2.37
N PRO A 26 -9.67 -10.24 1.85
CA PRO A 26 -8.80 -10.04 0.71
C PRO A 26 -9.56 -9.42 -0.48
N ALA A 27 -8.90 -8.51 -1.19
CA ALA A 27 -9.44 -7.85 -2.37
C ALA A 27 -8.34 -7.80 -3.44
N GLY A 28 -8.74 -7.89 -4.71
CA GLY A 28 -7.85 -7.84 -5.86
C GLY A 28 -7.34 -6.42 -6.16
N ILE A 29 -6.63 -5.81 -5.22
CA ILE A 29 -6.19 -4.41 -5.26
C ILE A 29 -4.69 -4.33 -4.93
N ILE A 30 -3.93 -3.60 -5.75
CA ILE A 30 -2.50 -3.31 -5.52
C ILE A 30 -2.25 -1.80 -5.47
N GLN A 31 -1.35 -1.39 -4.59
CA GLN A 31 -0.87 -0.01 -4.50
C GLN A 31 0.58 0.06 -4.99
N THR A 32 0.87 0.98 -5.91
CA THR A 32 2.21 1.16 -6.47
C THR A 32 2.69 2.60 -6.36
N VAL A 33 4.00 2.79 -6.33
CA VAL A 33 4.66 4.06 -6.62
C VAL A 33 5.20 3.94 -8.04
N ALA A 34 4.61 4.69 -8.97
CA ALA A 34 5.02 4.69 -10.36
C ALA A 34 6.04 5.81 -10.63
N PHE A 35 6.93 5.56 -11.58
CA PHE A 35 7.93 6.53 -12.04
C PHE A 35 7.53 7.07 -13.41
N PRO A 36 7.70 8.37 -13.69
CA PRO A 36 7.27 8.96 -14.95
C PRO A 36 8.31 8.75 -16.06
N PHE A 37 8.20 7.66 -16.83
CA PHE A 37 9.12 7.37 -17.94
C PHE A 37 9.07 8.38 -19.10
N TYR A 38 8.04 9.24 -19.14
CA TYR A 38 8.01 10.37 -20.09
C TYR A 38 8.98 11.50 -19.71
N ASP A 39 9.45 11.54 -18.46
CA ASP A 39 10.47 12.46 -18.01
C ASP A 39 11.85 11.85 -18.26
N GLN A 40 12.67 12.53 -19.07
CA GLN A 40 14.02 12.08 -19.43
C GLN A 40 14.91 11.83 -18.21
N ALA A 41 14.67 12.52 -17.09
CA ALA A 41 15.41 12.29 -15.86
C ALA A 41 15.20 10.87 -15.29
N TRP A 42 14.03 10.27 -15.54
CA TRP A 42 13.64 8.94 -15.06
C TRP A 42 13.82 7.81 -16.08
N ASP A 43 14.02 8.15 -17.36
CA ASP A 43 14.20 7.18 -18.46
C ASP A 43 15.66 6.98 -18.91
N LYS A 44 16.59 7.78 -18.37
CA LYS A 44 18.02 7.62 -18.68
C LYS A 44 18.60 6.31 -18.12
N SER A 45 19.65 5.82 -18.76
CA SER A 45 20.43 4.65 -18.31
C SER A 45 20.85 4.77 -16.84
N GLY A 46 20.68 3.70 -16.06
CA GLY A 46 21.00 3.65 -14.64
C GLY A 46 19.81 3.94 -13.72
N MET A 47 18.70 4.49 -14.22
CA MET A 47 17.51 4.76 -13.40
C MET A 47 16.80 3.48 -12.94
N GLU A 48 16.98 2.35 -13.63
CA GLU A 48 16.53 1.04 -13.15
C GLU A 48 17.12 0.68 -11.79
N ASN A 49 18.39 1.02 -11.53
CA ASN A 49 19.03 0.80 -10.24
C ASN A 49 18.49 1.73 -9.17
N VAL A 50 18.16 2.98 -9.53
CA VAL A 50 17.52 3.93 -8.61
C VAL A 50 16.13 3.44 -8.22
N ARG A 51 15.30 3.03 -9.18
CA ARG A 51 13.96 2.49 -8.91
C ARG A 51 14.02 1.22 -8.04
N LYS A 52 14.98 0.33 -8.29
CA LYS A 52 15.24 -0.84 -7.46
C LYS A 52 15.67 -0.46 -6.04
N GLY A 53 16.60 0.49 -5.91
CA GLY A 53 17.04 1.02 -4.62
C GLY A 53 15.90 1.62 -3.80
N LEU A 54 15.03 2.41 -4.43
CA LEU A 54 13.82 2.95 -3.80
C LEU A 54 12.87 1.84 -3.34
N SER A 55 12.66 0.80 -4.14
CA SER A 55 11.85 -0.36 -3.74
C SER A 55 12.42 -1.07 -2.50
N MET A 56 13.75 -1.22 -2.42
CA MET A 56 14.44 -1.82 -1.28
C MET A 56 14.45 -0.93 -0.03
N ALA A 57 14.44 0.39 -0.21
CA ALA A 57 14.41 1.36 0.88
C ALA A 57 13.04 1.47 1.58
N ILE A 58 11.96 1.00 0.95
CA ILE A 58 10.61 1.04 1.51
C ILE A 58 10.37 -0.17 2.41
N ASN A 59 10.28 0.06 3.72
CA ASN A 59 9.90 -0.96 4.69
C ASN A 59 8.38 -1.23 4.66
N ARG A 60 7.97 -2.15 3.79
CA ARG A 60 6.55 -2.50 3.60
C ARG A 60 5.92 -3.08 4.86
N ASP A 61 6.63 -3.92 5.60
CA ASP A 61 6.13 -4.55 6.83
C ASP A 61 5.82 -3.53 7.93
N GLN A 62 6.70 -2.55 8.11
CA GLN A 62 6.49 -1.46 9.06
C GLN A 62 5.29 -0.60 8.66
N ILE A 63 5.14 -0.27 7.37
CA ILE A 63 4.01 0.51 6.86
C ILE A 63 2.69 -0.24 7.09
N THR A 64 2.60 -1.51 6.70
CA THR A 64 1.35 -2.29 6.83
C THR A 64 0.96 -2.48 8.29
N SER A 65 1.93 -2.69 9.19
CA SER A 65 1.66 -2.85 10.63
C SER A 65 1.33 -1.54 11.35
N THR A 66 2.04 -0.45 11.05
CA THR A 66 1.95 0.82 11.80
C THR A 66 0.85 1.73 11.27
N ILE A 67 0.76 1.89 9.95
CA ILE A 67 -0.19 2.81 9.31
C ILE A 67 -1.51 2.10 9.03
N PHE A 68 -1.44 0.87 8.53
CA PHE A 68 -2.62 0.14 8.07
C PHE A 68 -3.10 -0.95 9.03
N HIS A 69 -2.50 -1.07 10.23
CA HIS A 69 -2.93 -2.03 11.24
C HIS A 69 -3.15 -3.47 10.70
N LYS A 70 -2.27 -3.91 9.80
CA LYS A 70 -2.31 -5.22 9.11
C LYS A 70 -3.55 -5.48 8.25
N THR A 71 -4.27 -4.44 7.84
CA THR A 71 -5.34 -4.58 6.83
C THR A 71 -4.82 -4.70 5.40
N ARG A 72 -3.50 -4.55 5.22
CA ARG A 72 -2.76 -4.60 3.94
C ARG A 72 -1.67 -5.66 4.04
N THR A 73 -1.39 -6.33 2.93
CA THR A 73 -0.31 -7.31 2.81
C THR A 73 0.89 -6.69 2.08
N PRO A 74 2.14 -6.86 2.56
CA PRO A 74 3.33 -6.46 1.83
C PRO A 74 3.39 -7.11 0.45
N ALA A 75 3.51 -6.31 -0.61
CA ALA A 75 3.60 -6.82 -1.98
C ALA A 75 4.96 -7.50 -2.24
N SER A 76 4.93 -8.70 -2.82
CA SER A 76 6.10 -9.45 -3.28
C SER A 76 6.18 -9.58 -4.81
N ASP A 77 5.07 -9.33 -5.51
CA ASP A 77 4.96 -9.32 -6.97
C ASP A 77 4.08 -8.15 -7.46
N TRP A 78 3.64 -8.21 -8.71
CA TRP A 78 2.84 -7.18 -9.38
C TRP A 78 1.33 -7.46 -9.38
N THR A 79 0.89 -8.45 -8.61
CA THR A 79 -0.51 -8.88 -8.51
C THR A 79 -1.01 -8.84 -7.06
N SER A 80 -2.27 -9.22 -6.85
CA SER A 80 -2.99 -9.13 -5.56
C SER A 80 -3.70 -10.43 -5.24
#